data_AF-A0A2N2JW06-F1
#
_entry.id   AF-A0A2N2JW06-F1
#
_cell.length_a   1.000
_cell.length_b   1.000
_cell.length_c   1.000
_cell.angle_alpha   90.00
_cell.angle_beta   90.00
_cell.angle_gamma   90.00
#
_symmetry.space_group_name_H-M   'P 1'
#
loop_
_entity.id
_entity.type
_entity.pdbx_description
1 polymer ?
#
loop_
_entity_poly.entity_id
_entity_poly.type
_entity_poly.pdbx_seq_one_letter_code
_entity_poly.pdbx_strand_id
1 'polypeptide(L)'
;MVFEPNRWAPVPDAPDVEIYPIILRPSVTCSNSFILKTNWYVIIIDPGGSAEQAEHIRRVVFSMPRDVLRPIFIFFTHCHIDHYLNVNHLTSEDVGGRIICHSEAARAIETRDDTITLANMNSSVLPVCKSHARLFETIGEDCLSEVHPLKLINRSIPLQSGDSIQAQSFPVSSDVTIDAYHTPGHSPDGITYRVGSLLITGDLHLAITPGIAGKAGWDNRQLAVSLEAVIEIGRKEGAVLVCPGHGKPLPFSKAESIFESARKDAERLTGVALFNRARSQYLAEYGVVLLEEASRIFSIIAARLLKVSYYLELLEEQEKASAILESIDLDIIDETVAEFQTYVDELKGARGAPLIAKAVQFSKKVTRIFEPEKIADLFDPHFHHRIKSLLSDFVNVVYGIRYKDQESLFDLREAVTETIDSITRSRHETNRIFETIEDTSEFVNELSRMIACTPLFSSMRLELDPVFEHSPVIADRAMFQDLLSALLEQLAIADVACVRLQTGRDEKQTFLSVTPGQSSRDFGLSQSKTLYLQHSMRLAGGKFHRIRSADGSEIYRYSFDNR
;
A
#
# COMPACT_ATOMS: atom_id res chain seq x y z
N MET A 1 -27.69 9.59 -11.77
CA MET A 1 -27.78 8.61 -12.88
C MET A 1 -26.79 7.50 -12.61
N VAL A 2 -27.17 6.24 -12.72
CA VAL A 2 -26.27 5.08 -12.55
C VAL A 2 -26.54 4.15 -13.72
N PHE A 3 -25.52 3.81 -14.50
CA PHE A 3 -25.69 2.82 -15.56
C PHE A 3 -25.90 1.44 -14.97
N GLU A 4 -26.90 0.72 -15.48
CA GLU A 4 -27.03 -0.70 -15.20
C GLU A 4 -25.93 -1.46 -15.94
N PRO A 5 -25.12 -2.29 -15.26
CA PRO A 5 -24.12 -3.11 -15.93
C PRO A 5 -24.76 -4.02 -16.97
N ASN A 6 -24.04 -4.26 -18.06
CA ASN A 6 -24.44 -5.18 -19.13
C ASN A 6 -25.75 -4.80 -19.83
N ARG A 7 -26.03 -3.50 -19.95
CA ARG A 7 -27.18 -2.98 -20.69
C ARG A 7 -26.81 -1.72 -21.46
N TRP A 8 -27.41 -1.56 -22.64
CA TRP A 8 -27.32 -0.32 -23.41
C TRP A 8 -28.04 0.81 -22.68
N ALA A 9 -27.39 1.96 -22.61
CA ALA A 9 -27.97 3.19 -22.09
C ALA A 9 -27.54 4.38 -22.96
N PRO A 10 -28.38 5.41 -23.11
CA PRO A 10 -27.98 6.63 -23.79
C PRO A 10 -26.88 7.36 -23.01
N VAL A 11 -25.95 7.96 -23.73
CA VAL A 11 -24.92 8.82 -23.13
C VAL A 11 -25.48 10.23 -22.89
N PRO A 12 -25.39 10.78 -21.66
CA PRO A 12 -25.81 12.15 -21.36
C PRO A 12 -25.10 13.18 -22.24
N ASP A 13 -25.85 14.13 -22.77
CA ASP A 13 -25.36 15.23 -23.64
C ASP A 13 -24.60 14.77 -24.90
N ALA A 14 -24.83 13.52 -25.34
CA ALA A 14 -24.32 12.99 -26.61
C ALA A 14 -25.47 12.26 -27.34
N PRO A 15 -26.33 13.01 -28.08
CA PRO A 15 -27.39 12.39 -28.87
C PRO A 15 -26.78 11.38 -29.86
N ASP A 16 -27.48 10.28 -30.10
CA ASP A 16 -27.06 9.17 -30.97
C ASP A 16 -25.82 8.38 -30.51
N VAL A 17 -25.41 8.52 -29.24
CA VAL A 17 -24.41 7.65 -28.62
C VAL A 17 -25.05 6.82 -27.52
N GLU A 18 -24.88 5.51 -27.61
CA GLU A 18 -25.24 4.56 -26.57
C GLU A 18 -23.97 3.94 -25.98
N ILE A 19 -23.98 3.67 -24.67
CA ILE A 19 -22.91 2.99 -23.94
C ILE A 19 -23.42 1.66 -23.38
N TYR A 20 -22.59 0.63 -23.48
CA TYR A 20 -22.77 -0.66 -22.82
C TYR A 20 -21.59 -0.87 -21.85
N PRO A 21 -21.79 -0.66 -20.54
CA PRO A 21 -20.74 -0.82 -19.54
C PRO A 21 -20.66 -2.27 -19.03
N ILE A 22 -19.49 -2.88 -19.12
CA ILE A 22 -19.15 -4.15 -18.48
C ILE A 22 -18.42 -3.82 -17.19
N ILE A 23 -19.14 -3.87 -16.07
CA ILE A 23 -18.59 -3.53 -14.75
C ILE A 23 -18.25 -4.81 -13.98
N LEU A 24 -16.97 -4.95 -13.63
CA LEU A 24 -16.45 -6.10 -12.90
C LEU A 24 -16.31 -5.78 -11.41
N ARG A 25 -16.17 -6.84 -10.60
CA ARG A 25 -15.60 -6.68 -9.26
C ARG A 25 -14.12 -6.29 -9.44
N PRO A 26 -13.58 -5.36 -8.62
CA PRO A 26 -12.17 -4.97 -8.73
C PRO A 26 -11.25 -6.19 -8.76
N SER A 27 -10.36 -6.23 -9.74
CA SER A 27 -9.44 -7.35 -9.99
C SER A 27 -8.08 -6.82 -10.42
N VAL A 28 -7.01 -7.54 -10.11
CA VAL A 28 -5.65 -7.20 -10.57
C VAL A 28 -5.33 -7.76 -11.95
N THR A 29 -6.26 -8.52 -12.55
CA THR A 29 -6.07 -9.21 -13.83
C THR A 29 -7.03 -8.75 -14.91
N CYS A 30 -8.00 -7.90 -14.57
CA CYS A 30 -9.06 -7.51 -15.49
C CYS A 30 -9.72 -6.21 -15.05
N SER A 31 -9.92 -5.28 -15.99
CA SER A 31 -10.61 -4.02 -15.77
C SER A 31 -12.02 -4.01 -16.38
N ASN A 32 -12.78 -2.96 -16.06
CA ASN A 32 -14.05 -2.65 -16.70
C ASN A 32 -13.84 -2.36 -18.19
N SER A 33 -14.86 -2.67 -19.00
CA SER A 33 -14.89 -2.30 -20.42
C SER A 33 -16.10 -1.44 -20.74
N PHE A 34 -15.94 -0.54 -21.70
CA PHE A 34 -17.03 0.31 -22.18
C PHE A 34 -17.16 0.18 -23.69
N ILE A 35 -18.35 -0.19 -24.17
CA ILE A 35 -18.62 -0.25 -25.61
C ILE A 35 -19.51 0.94 -25.95
N LEU A 36 -19.03 1.82 -26.82
CA LEU A 36 -19.79 2.93 -27.38
C LEU A 36 -20.29 2.55 -28.77
N LYS A 37 -21.58 2.73 -28.99
CA LYS A 37 -22.21 2.63 -30.31
C LYS A 37 -22.56 4.04 -30.76
N THR A 38 -21.97 4.46 -31.88
CA THR A 38 -22.19 5.80 -32.47
C THR A 38 -22.76 5.67 -33.88
N ASN A 39 -23.05 6.80 -34.52
CA ASN A 39 -23.49 6.81 -35.91
C ASN A 39 -22.43 6.25 -36.87
N TRP A 40 -21.15 6.52 -36.63
CA TRP A 40 -20.07 6.15 -37.54
C TRP A 40 -19.25 4.96 -37.10
N TYR A 41 -19.14 4.70 -35.79
CA TYR A 41 -18.19 3.72 -35.25
C TYR A 41 -18.80 2.87 -34.13
N VAL A 42 -18.19 1.72 -33.90
CA VAL A 42 -18.27 1.00 -32.63
C VAL A 42 -16.92 1.14 -31.95
N ILE A 43 -16.90 1.64 -30.72
CA ILE A 43 -15.66 1.89 -29.98
C ILE A 43 -15.67 1.05 -28.71
N ILE A 44 -14.63 0.23 -28.54
CA ILE A 44 -14.42 -0.59 -27.35
C ILE A 44 -13.29 0.05 -26.58
N ILE A 45 -13.54 0.52 -25.36
CA ILE A 45 -12.53 1.10 -24.47
C ILE A 45 -12.19 0.07 -23.41
N ASP A 46 -10.90 -0.27 -23.32
CA ASP A 46 -10.31 -1.25 -22.40
C ASP A 46 -10.99 -2.62 -22.47
N PRO A 47 -10.62 -3.49 -23.43
CA PRO A 47 -11.26 -4.81 -23.59
C PRO A 47 -11.00 -5.79 -22.43
N GLY A 48 -10.16 -5.39 -21.47
CA GLY A 48 -9.89 -6.14 -20.26
C GLY A 48 -8.82 -7.22 -20.44
N GLY A 49 -8.55 -7.93 -19.34
CA GLY A 49 -7.54 -8.97 -19.26
C GLY A 49 -8.08 -10.40 -19.24
N SER A 50 -9.39 -10.62 -19.38
CA SER A 50 -10.04 -11.94 -19.31
C SER A 50 -10.61 -12.38 -20.66
N ALA A 51 -10.41 -13.66 -21.02
CA ALA A 51 -11.01 -14.26 -22.21
C ALA A 51 -12.55 -14.29 -22.15
N GLU A 52 -13.14 -14.46 -20.95
CA GLU A 52 -14.59 -14.45 -20.78
C GLU A 52 -15.18 -13.07 -21.09
N GLN A 53 -14.51 -12.00 -20.65
CA GLN A 53 -14.92 -10.63 -20.96
C GLN A 53 -14.75 -10.33 -22.45
N ALA A 54 -13.65 -10.78 -23.07
CA ALA A 54 -13.46 -10.63 -24.51
C ALA A 54 -14.58 -11.32 -25.31
N GLU A 55 -14.99 -12.53 -24.92
CA GLU A 55 -16.12 -13.23 -25.56
C GLU A 55 -17.47 -12.56 -25.27
N HIS A 56 -17.65 -11.95 -24.09
CA HIS A 56 -18.80 -11.09 -23.82
C HIS A 56 -18.84 -9.93 -24.82
N ILE A 57 -17.74 -9.19 -24.96
CA ILE A 57 -17.63 -8.06 -25.88
C ILE A 57 -17.96 -8.51 -27.31
N ARG A 58 -17.41 -9.65 -27.76
CA ARG A 58 -17.72 -10.25 -29.08
C ARG A 58 -19.22 -10.47 -29.26
N ARG A 59 -19.89 -11.10 -28.29
CA ARG A 59 -21.34 -11.32 -28.34
C ARG A 59 -22.13 -10.02 -28.45
N VAL A 60 -21.73 -8.98 -27.70
CA VAL A 60 -22.40 -7.66 -27.77
C VAL A 60 -22.22 -7.03 -29.14
N VAL A 61 -21.00 -7.02 -29.69
CA VAL A 61 -20.70 -6.49 -31.02
C VAL A 61 -21.49 -7.25 -32.10
N PHE A 62 -21.50 -8.58 -32.07
CA PHE A 62 -22.23 -9.39 -33.06
C PHE A 62 -23.75 -9.31 -32.93
N SER A 63 -24.28 -8.92 -31.76
CA SER A 63 -25.72 -8.69 -31.57
C SER A 63 -26.23 -7.39 -32.19
N MET A 64 -25.33 -6.49 -32.60
CA MET A 64 -25.72 -5.22 -33.21
C MET A 64 -26.29 -5.44 -34.63
N PRO A 65 -27.31 -4.66 -35.04
CA PRO A 65 -27.87 -4.74 -36.39
C PRO A 65 -26.79 -4.49 -37.46
N ARG A 66 -26.71 -5.38 -38.45
CA ARG A 66 -25.73 -5.32 -39.54
C ARG A 66 -26.12 -4.38 -40.69
N ASP A 67 -27.26 -3.70 -40.57
CA ASP A 67 -27.83 -2.85 -41.63
C ASP A 67 -26.91 -1.67 -42.01
N VAL A 68 -25.99 -1.30 -41.11
CA VAL A 68 -24.87 -0.37 -41.36
C VAL A 68 -23.60 -0.98 -40.78
N LEU A 69 -22.67 -1.38 -41.64
CA LEU A 69 -21.33 -1.82 -41.25
C LEU A 69 -20.55 -0.62 -40.70
N ARG A 70 -20.36 -0.57 -39.38
CA ARG A 70 -19.54 0.43 -38.70
C ARG A 70 -18.15 -0.15 -38.42
N PRO A 71 -17.06 0.58 -38.71
CA PRO A 71 -15.74 0.20 -38.25
C PRO A 71 -15.69 0.03 -36.73
N ILE A 72 -14.96 -0.99 -36.27
CA ILE A 72 -14.73 -1.26 -34.85
C ILE A 72 -13.34 -0.77 -34.47
N PHE A 73 -13.29 0.16 -33.51
CA PHE A 73 -12.04 0.65 -32.93
C PHE A 73 -11.90 0.18 -31.49
N ILE A 74 -10.68 -0.18 -31.11
CA ILE A 74 -10.32 -0.62 -29.76
C ILE A 74 -9.37 0.43 -29.19
N PHE A 75 -9.80 1.10 -28.13
CA PHE A 75 -9.09 2.15 -27.45
C PHE A 75 -8.60 1.66 -26.09
N PHE A 76 -7.44 2.19 -25.68
CA PHE A 76 -6.88 1.92 -24.36
C PHE A 76 -6.86 3.22 -23.55
N THR A 77 -7.34 3.16 -22.32
CA THR A 77 -6.99 4.19 -21.33
C THR A 77 -5.51 4.11 -21.00
N HIS A 78 -4.94 2.89 -20.92
CA HIS A 78 -3.51 2.63 -20.84
C HIS A 78 -3.22 1.12 -21.09
N CYS A 79 -1.95 0.74 -21.22
CA CYS A 79 -1.51 -0.58 -21.66
C CYS A 79 -1.09 -1.54 -20.53
N HIS A 80 -1.59 -1.36 -19.30
CA HIS A 80 -1.43 -2.42 -18.29
C HIS A 80 -2.23 -3.67 -18.67
N ILE A 81 -1.69 -4.86 -18.39
CA ILE A 81 -2.25 -6.14 -18.85
C ILE A 81 -3.75 -6.33 -18.53
N ASP A 82 -4.22 -5.81 -17.40
CA ASP A 82 -5.62 -5.91 -17.00
C ASP A 82 -6.58 -5.15 -17.92
N HIS A 83 -6.09 -4.25 -18.76
CA HIS A 83 -6.88 -3.47 -19.72
C HIS A 83 -6.90 -4.05 -21.14
N TYR A 84 -5.92 -4.89 -21.52
CA TYR A 84 -5.80 -5.32 -22.93
C TYR A 84 -5.33 -6.75 -23.20
N LEU A 85 -4.98 -7.55 -22.18
CA LEU A 85 -4.28 -8.84 -22.39
C LEU A 85 -4.96 -9.78 -23.39
N ASN A 86 -6.30 -9.75 -23.47
CA ASN A 86 -7.09 -10.59 -24.38
C ASN A 86 -7.58 -9.87 -25.65
N VAL A 87 -6.95 -8.75 -26.03
CA VAL A 87 -7.34 -7.95 -27.21
C VAL A 87 -7.33 -8.73 -28.54
N ASN A 88 -6.51 -9.79 -28.65
CA ASN A 88 -6.43 -10.60 -29.86
C ASN A 88 -7.74 -11.30 -30.25
N HIS A 89 -8.64 -11.50 -29.29
CA HIS A 89 -10.00 -12.00 -29.56
C HIS A 89 -10.85 -10.99 -30.33
N LEU A 90 -10.50 -9.70 -30.29
CA LEU A 90 -11.25 -8.61 -30.90
C LEU A 90 -10.59 -8.08 -32.18
N THR A 91 -9.30 -8.36 -32.39
CA THR A 91 -8.58 -8.05 -33.63
C THR A 91 -8.59 -9.20 -34.64
N SER A 92 -9.20 -10.33 -34.30
CA SER A 92 -9.38 -11.46 -35.19
C SER A 92 -10.22 -11.08 -36.42
N GLU A 93 -10.01 -11.77 -37.54
CA GLU A 93 -10.62 -11.42 -38.85
C GLU A 93 -12.15 -11.34 -38.82
N ASP A 94 -12.80 -12.10 -37.96
CA ASP A 94 -14.25 -12.15 -37.84
C ASP A 94 -14.85 -10.92 -37.12
N VAL A 95 -14.08 -10.28 -36.23
CA VAL A 95 -14.48 -9.03 -35.55
C VAL A 95 -13.90 -7.82 -36.30
N GLY A 96 -12.65 -7.90 -36.74
CA GLY A 96 -11.98 -6.84 -37.50
C GLY A 96 -11.70 -5.57 -36.68
N GLY A 97 -11.56 -5.68 -35.35
CA GLY A 97 -11.26 -4.55 -34.48
C GLY A 97 -9.87 -3.96 -34.73
N ARG A 98 -9.78 -2.63 -34.80
CA ARG A 98 -8.53 -1.90 -35.03
C ARG A 98 -8.09 -1.16 -33.77
N ILE A 99 -6.88 -1.46 -33.28
CA ILE A 99 -6.31 -0.84 -32.07
C ILE A 99 -5.86 0.59 -32.37
N ILE A 100 -6.33 1.55 -31.58
CA ILE A 100 -5.88 2.94 -31.57
C ILE A 100 -5.60 3.33 -30.12
N CYS A 101 -4.33 3.54 -29.79
CA CYS A 101 -3.88 3.81 -28.43
C CYS A 101 -2.82 4.91 -28.41
N HIS A 102 -2.39 5.33 -27.22
CA HIS A 102 -1.26 6.23 -27.06
C HIS A 102 0.00 5.71 -27.79
N SER A 103 0.87 6.60 -28.26
CA SER A 103 2.15 6.25 -28.91
C SER A 103 3.05 5.37 -28.03
N GLU A 104 3.23 5.74 -26.76
CA GLU A 104 3.91 4.92 -25.75
C GLU A 104 3.26 3.54 -25.53
N ALA A 105 1.92 3.47 -25.46
CA ALA A 105 1.19 2.20 -25.39
C ALA A 105 1.49 1.31 -26.60
N ALA A 106 1.42 1.89 -27.80
CA ALA A 106 1.70 1.20 -29.05
C ALA A 106 3.12 0.63 -29.07
N ARG A 107 4.11 1.40 -28.64
CA ARG A 107 5.50 0.95 -28.54
C ARG A 107 5.62 -0.23 -27.58
N ALA A 108 5.04 -0.13 -26.38
CA ALA A 108 5.10 -1.17 -25.35
C ALA A 108 4.44 -2.49 -25.79
N ILE A 109 3.24 -2.44 -26.41
CA ILE A 109 2.55 -3.65 -26.85
C ILE A 109 3.23 -4.31 -28.07
N GLU A 110 3.78 -3.50 -28.99
CA GLU A 110 4.45 -3.98 -30.21
C GLU A 110 5.80 -4.65 -29.90
N THR A 111 6.55 -4.11 -28.92
CA THR A 111 7.81 -4.70 -28.45
C THR A 111 7.62 -5.76 -27.37
N ARG A 112 6.38 -5.93 -26.86
CA ARG A 112 6.04 -6.76 -25.70
C ARG A 112 6.86 -6.40 -24.46
N ASP A 113 6.95 -5.10 -24.17
CA ASP A 113 7.58 -4.58 -22.97
C ASP A 113 6.80 -5.05 -21.74
N ASP A 114 7.35 -6.03 -21.01
CA ASP A 114 6.73 -6.63 -19.83
C ASP A 114 6.76 -5.74 -18.59
N THR A 115 7.48 -4.61 -18.66
CA THR A 115 7.69 -3.69 -17.56
C THR A 115 6.69 -2.55 -17.61
N ILE A 116 6.52 -1.89 -18.76
CA ILE A 116 5.50 -0.85 -18.93
C ILE A 116 4.09 -1.45 -18.92
N THR A 117 3.89 -2.64 -19.48
CA THR A 117 2.58 -3.33 -19.46
C THR A 117 2.28 -4.02 -18.12
N LEU A 118 3.26 -4.06 -17.20
CA LEU A 118 3.22 -4.79 -15.94
C LEU A 118 3.01 -6.31 -16.05
N ALA A 119 3.26 -6.90 -17.23
CA ALA A 119 3.19 -8.35 -17.40
C ALA A 119 4.16 -9.11 -16.47
N ASN A 120 5.31 -8.50 -16.15
CA ASN A 120 6.31 -9.05 -15.25
C ASN A 120 5.82 -9.25 -13.80
N MET A 121 4.77 -8.53 -13.38
CA MET A 121 4.21 -8.61 -12.03
C MET A 121 3.49 -9.95 -11.82
N ASN A 122 2.78 -10.42 -12.85
CA ASN A 122 1.94 -11.61 -12.81
C ASN A 122 2.47 -12.77 -13.67
N SER A 123 3.67 -12.65 -14.25
CA SER A 123 4.20 -13.60 -15.25
C SER A 123 3.24 -13.85 -16.42
N SER A 124 2.53 -12.80 -16.85
CA SER A 124 1.58 -12.91 -17.96
C SER A 124 2.30 -13.00 -19.30
N VAL A 125 1.78 -13.84 -20.20
CA VAL A 125 2.29 -13.93 -21.56
C VAL A 125 1.60 -12.87 -22.40
N LEU A 126 2.37 -11.90 -22.90
CA LEU A 126 1.84 -10.80 -23.69
C LEU A 126 1.37 -11.28 -25.08
N PRO A 127 0.20 -10.82 -25.56
CA PRO A 127 -0.29 -11.14 -26.89
C PRO A 127 0.60 -10.52 -27.97
N VAL A 128 0.59 -11.13 -29.15
CA VAL A 128 1.14 -10.50 -30.35
C VAL A 128 0.08 -9.57 -30.91
N CYS A 129 0.29 -8.26 -30.84
CA CYS A 129 -0.62 -7.28 -31.42
C CYS A 129 0.14 -6.06 -31.95
N LYS A 130 -0.46 -5.35 -32.90
CA LYS A 130 0.10 -4.13 -33.49
C LYS A 130 -0.94 -3.01 -33.40
N SER A 131 -0.49 -1.81 -33.06
CA SER A 131 -1.35 -0.63 -33.16
C SER A 131 -1.67 -0.37 -34.63
N HIS A 132 -2.92 -0.01 -34.94
CA HIS A 132 -3.33 0.37 -36.28
C HIS A 132 -3.19 1.87 -36.50
N ALA A 133 -3.28 2.65 -35.42
CA ALA A 133 -3.01 4.07 -35.39
C ALA A 133 -2.61 4.50 -33.97
N ARG A 134 -1.98 5.67 -33.85
CA ARG A 134 -1.42 6.17 -32.59
C ARG A 134 -1.97 7.55 -32.28
N LEU A 135 -2.43 7.71 -31.03
CA LEU A 135 -2.75 9.00 -30.44
C LEU A 135 -1.47 9.63 -29.85
N PHE A 136 -1.42 10.95 -29.83
CA PHE A 136 -0.31 11.73 -29.26
C PHE A 136 1.09 11.33 -29.81
N GLU A 137 1.18 10.99 -31.10
CA GLU A 137 2.46 10.74 -31.76
C GLU A 137 3.09 12.08 -32.20
N THR A 138 4.32 12.34 -31.75
CA THR A 138 5.08 13.53 -32.14
C THR A 138 5.61 13.33 -33.56
N ILE A 139 5.29 14.23 -34.49
CA ILE A 139 5.76 14.17 -35.87
C ILE A 139 7.29 14.45 -35.86
N GLY A 140 8.13 13.41 -36.00
CA GLY A 140 9.59 13.60 -35.93
C GLY A 140 10.52 12.40 -36.16
N GLU A 141 10.05 11.15 -36.16
CA GLU A 141 10.90 9.98 -36.47
C GLU A 141 10.19 9.08 -37.48
N ASP A 142 10.84 8.84 -38.63
CA ASP A 142 10.51 7.89 -39.70
C ASP A 142 9.07 7.33 -39.70
N CYS A 143 8.10 8.18 -39.99
CA CYS A 143 6.72 7.75 -40.20
C CYS A 143 6.40 7.68 -41.70
N LEU A 144 6.58 6.50 -42.28
CA LEU A 144 5.75 6.06 -43.40
C LEU A 144 4.36 5.75 -42.82
N SER A 145 3.53 6.79 -42.60
CA SER A 145 2.21 6.62 -42.00
C SER A 145 1.12 6.65 -43.06
N GLU A 146 0.37 5.55 -43.15
CA GLU A 146 -0.97 5.55 -43.72
C GLU A 146 -1.83 6.63 -43.05
N VAL A 147 -2.78 7.23 -43.78
CA VAL A 147 -3.66 8.26 -43.22
C VAL A 147 -4.37 7.74 -41.97
N HIS A 148 -4.20 8.45 -40.84
CA HIS A 148 -4.86 8.11 -39.57
C HIS A 148 -6.37 7.92 -39.80
N PRO A 149 -6.99 6.83 -39.33
CA PRO A 149 -8.38 6.49 -39.67
C PRO A 149 -9.42 7.46 -39.08
N LEU A 150 -9.02 8.23 -38.06
CA LEU A 150 -9.82 9.29 -37.46
C LEU A 150 -9.28 10.66 -37.87
N LYS A 151 -10.19 11.61 -38.15
CA LYS A 151 -9.85 13.01 -38.35
C LYS A 151 -9.61 13.69 -37.00
N LEU A 152 -8.35 13.68 -36.56
CA LEU A 152 -7.94 14.24 -35.26
C LEU A 152 -7.82 15.77 -35.29
N ILE A 153 -8.26 16.41 -34.21
CA ILE A 153 -8.06 17.83 -33.92
C ILE A 153 -7.21 17.93 -32.65
N ASN A 154 -5.99 18.43 -32.78
CA ASN A 154 -5.06 18.58 -31.65
C ASN A 154 -5.34 19.89 -30.90
N ARG A 155 -5.27 19.85 -29.57
CA ARG A 155 -5.44 21.00 -28.66
C ARG A 155 -4.46 20.89 -27.51
N SER A 156 -4.06 22.03 -26.96
CA SER A 156 -3.40 22.13 -25.66
C SER A 156 -4.37 22.78 -24.67
N ILE A 157 -4.57 22.15 -23.51
CA ILE A 157 -5.48 22.61 -22.47
C ILE A 157 -4.63 23.20 -21.34
N PRO A 158 -4.60 24.54 -21.17
CA PRO A 158 -3.94 25.17 -20.03
C PRO A 158 -4.74 24.92 -18.74
N LEU A 159 -4.02 24.72 -17.64
CA LEU A 159 -4.55 24.51 -16.30
C LEU A 159 -4.33 25.74 -15.41
N GLN A 160 -5.03 25.81 -14.28
CA GLN A 160 -4.90 26.93 -13.33
C GLN A 160 -3.53 26.99 -12.66
N SER A 161 -2.89 25.84 -12.43
CA SER A 161 -1.51 25.74 -11.94
C SER A 161 -0.45 26.33 -12.89
N GLY A 162 -0.81 26.60 -14.16
CA GLY A 162 0.11 27.04 -15.20
C GLY A 162 0.72 25.90 -16.02
N ASP A 163 0.43 24.64 -15.65
CA ASP A 163 0.72 23.47 -16.49
C ASP A 163 -0.26 23.37 -17.68
N SER A 164 -0.01 22.45 -18.61
CA SER A 164 -0.93 22.16 -19.71
C SER A 164 -0.91 20.68 -20.08
N ILE A 165 -2.04 20.17 -20.56
CA ILE A 165 -2.15 18.80 -21.09
C ILE A 165 -2.53 18.79 -22.55
N GLN A 166 -2.09 17.77 -23.28
CA GLN A 166 -2.48 17.57 -24.67
C GLN A 166 -3.87 16.94 -24.77
N ALA A 167 -4.64 17.36 -25.76
CA ALA A 167 -5.93 16.78 -26.09
C ALA A 167 -6.07 16.53 -27.58
N GLN A 168 -6.73 15.45 -27.95
CA GLN A 168 -7.08 15.11 -29.32
C GLN A 168 -8.57 14.83 -29.41
N SER A 169 -9.22 15.37 -30.44
CA SER A 169 -10.67 15.26 -30.58
C SER A 169 -11.02 14.72 -31.96
N PHE A 170 -12.04 13.86 -32.02
CA PHE A 170 -12.52 13.33 -33.29
C PHE A 170 -14.05 13.21 -33.29
N PRO A 171 -14.70 13.51 -34.42
CA PRO A 171 -16.15 13.43 -34.54
C PRO A 171 -16.61 11.97 -34.67
N VAL A 172 -17.71 11.63 -34.00
CA VAL A 172 -18.36 10.30 -34.06
C VAL A 172 -19.78 10.34 -34.63
N SER A 173 -20.31 11.55 -34.81
CA SER A 173 -21.50 11.90 -35.57
C SER A 173 -21.35 13.35 -36.09
N SER A 174 -22.40 13.91 -36.70
CA SER A 174 -22.44 15.32 -37.11
C SER A 174 -22.25 16.30 -35.94
N ASP A 175 -22.75 15.93 -34.76
CA ASP A 175 -22.91 16.86 -33.63
C ASP A 175 -22.16 16.40 -32.37
N VAL A 176 -21.59 15.19 -32.37
CA VAL A 176 -20.88 14.62 -31.22
C VAL A 176 -19.43 14.33 -31.54
N THR A 177 -18.55 14.74 -30.62
CA THR A 177 -17.12 14.43 -30.62
C THR A 177 -16.75 13.60 -29.41
N ILE A 178 -15.70 12.79 -29.55
CA ILE A 178 -14.98 12.22 -28.42
C ILE A 178 -13.68 12.98 -28.26
N ASP A 179 -13.37 13.33 -27.02
CA ASP A 179 -12.10 13.93 -26.61
C ASP A 179 -11.24 12.90 -25.90
N ALA A 180 -9.98 12.81 -26.30
CA ALA A 180 -8.93 12.09 -25.60
C ALA A 180 -7.99 13.11 -24.96
N TYR A 181 -7.80 13.02 -23.65
CA TYR A 181 -6.89 13.86 -22.87
C TYR A 181 -5.71 13.02 -22.41
N HIS A 182 -4.48 13.47 -22.68
CA HIS A 182 -3.29 12.79 -22.16
C HIS A 182 -3.18 13.06 -20.66
N THR A 183 -3.40 12.02 -19.87
CA THR A 183 -3.44 12.05 -18.40
C THR A 183 -2.44 11.05 -17.82
N PRO A 184 -1.12 11.30 -17.97
CA PRO A 184 -0.08 10.42 -17.46
C PRO A 184 0.04 10.46 -15.93
N GLY A 185 0.83 9.54 -15.37
CA GLY A 185 1.20 9.53 -13.95
C GLY A 185 0.87 8.21 -13.25
N HIS A 186 -0.28 7.59 -13.55
CA HIS A 186 -0.48 6.16 -13.24
C HIS A 186 0.44 5.30 -14.11
N SER A 187 0.48 5.65 -15.39
CA SER A 187 1.34 5.13 -16.44
C SER A 187 1.65 6.31 -17.40
N PRO A 188 2.72 6.23 -18.22
CA PRO A 188 3.10 7.32 -19.12
C PRO A 188 2.13 7.50 -20.30
N ASP A 189 1.38 6.45 -20.62
CA ASP A 189 0.46 6.35 -21.75
C ASP A 189 -1.01 6.60 -21.37
N GLY A 190 -1.26 7.05 -20.13
CA GLY A 190 -2.60 7.27 -19.60
C GLY A 190 -3.44 8.26 -20.42
N ILE A 191 -4.67 7.87 -20.73
CA ILE A 191 -5.66 8.69 -21.46
C ILE A 191 -6.98 8.68 -20.70
N THR A 192 -7.55 9.88 -20.53
CA THR A 192 -8.95 10.06 -20.14
C THR A 192 -9.78 10.39 -21.38
N TYR A 193 -10.85 9.64 -21.62
CA TYR A 193 -11.80 9.91 -22.70
C TYR A 193 -13.04 10.63 -22.19
N ARG A 194 -13.53 11.62 -22.95
CA ARG A 194 -14.81 12.29 -22.72
C ARG A 194 -15.76 12.09 -23.89
N VAL A 195 -17.00 11.77 -23.58
CA VAL A 195 -18.11 11.73 -24.55
C VAL A 195 -19.37 12.27 -23.87
N GLY A 196 -19.94 13.34 -24.42
CA GLY A 196 -20.99 14.11 -23.73
C GLY A 196 -20.54 14.54 -22.33
N SER A 197 -21.34 14.25 -21.31
CA SER A 197 -21.01 14.50 -19.90
C SER A 197 -20.50 13.26 -19.15
N LEU A 198 -19.91 12.29 -19.86
CA LEU A 198 -19.17 11.15 -19.29
C LEU A 198 -17.65 11.35 -19.36
N LEU A 199 -16.94 10.93 -18.33
CA LEU A 199 -15.49 10.78 -18.31
C LEU A 199 -15.12 9.31 -18.09
N ILE A 200 -14.28 8.73 -18.95
CA ILE A 200 -13.72 7.39 -18.80
C ILE A 200 -12.23 7.56 -18.48
N THR A 201 -11.85 7.32 -17.22
CA THR A 201 -10.58 7.79 -16.66
C THR A 201 -9.53 6.70 -16.45
N GLY A 202 -9.86 5.44 -16.77
CA GLY A 202 -9.03 4.30 -16.42
C GLY A 202 -8.70 4.29 -14.92
N ASP A 203 -7.42 4.14 -14.60
CA ASP A 203 -6.94 3.86 -13.25
C ASP A 203 -6.43 5.08 -12.49
N LEU A 204 -6.71 6.28 -12.99
CA LEU A 204 -6.25 7.53 -12.39
C LEU A 204 -6.66 7.65 -10.91
N HIS A 205 -7.87 7.19 -10.55
CA HIS A 205 -8.38 7.19 -9.18
C HIS A 205 -7.65 6.22 -8.22
N LEU A 206 -6.95 5.21 -8.75
CA LEU A 206 -6.20 4.23 -7.97
C LEU A 206 -4.70 4.53 -7.94
N ALA A 207 -4.22 5.54 -8.67
CA ALA A 207 -2.81 5.76 -8.90
C ALA A 207 -1.99 6.04 -7.62
N ILE A 208 -2.63 6.54 -6.55
CA ILE A 208 -1.99 6.74 -5.24
C ILE A 208 -2.16 5.54 -4.28
N THR A 209 -2.79 4.44 -4.72
CA THR A 209 -3.05 3.30 -3.86
C THR A 209 -1.73 2.59 -3.51
N PRO A 210 -1.50 2.22 -2.24
CA PRO A 210 -0.35 1.41 -1.87
C PRO A 210 -0.33 0.08 -2.65
N GLY A 211 0.82 -0.26 -3.24
CA GLY A 211 0.95 -1.39 -4.16
C GLY A 211 0.62 -1.08 -5.62
N ILE A 212 0.22 0.16 -5.93
CA ILE A 212 0.11 0.70 -7.29
C ILE A 212 1.12 1.83 -7.49
N ALA A 213 1.20 2.78 -6.54
CA ALA A 213 2.20 3.83 -6.56
C ALA A 213 3.62 3.25 -6.62
N GLY A 214 4.48 3.83 -7.46
CA GLY A 214 5.86 3.38 -7.66
C GLY A 214 6.04 2.22 -8.63
N LYS A 215 4.99 1.70 -9.27
CA LYS A 215 5.13 0.78 -10.41
C LYS A 215 5.88 1.45 -11.57
N ALA A 216 6.38 0.64 -12.50
CA ALA A 216 7.11 1.17 -13.66
C ALA A 216 6.23 2.15 -14.45
N GLY A 217 6.79 3.31 -14.80
CA GLY A 217 6.06 4.37 -15.51
C GLY A 217 5.19 5.27 -14.62
N TRP A 218 5.10 5.00 -13.31
CA TRP A 218 4.39 5.87 -12.38
C TRP A 218 5.17 7.16 -12.09
N ASP A 219 4.49 8.29 -12.08
CA ASP A 219 5.06 9.61 -11.86
C ASP A 219 4.12 10.49 -11.03
N ASN A 220 4.62 10.97 -9.90
CA ASN A 220 3.81 11.70 -8.92
C ASN A 220 3.44 13.12 -9.39
N ARG A 221 4.34 13.81 -10.11
CA ARG A 221 4.10 15.17 -10.61
C ARG A 221 3.11 15.14 -11.76
N GLN A 222 3.31 14.25 -12.73
CA GLN A 222 2.40 14.06 -13.85
C GLN A 222 1.02 13.63 -13.36
N LEU A 223 0.95 12.76 -12.35
CA LEU A 223 -0.31 12.37 -11.73
C LEU A 223 -1.06 13.57 -11.13
N ALA A 224 -0.36 14.45 -10.41
CA ALA A 224 -0.96 15.65 -9.82
C ALA A 224 -1.56 16.58 -10.89
N VAL A 225 -0.82 16.80 -11.99
CA VAL A 225 -1.26 17.59 -13.15
C VAL A 225 -2.48 16.95 -13.83
N SER A 226 -2.43 15.63 -14.05
CA SER A 226 -3.55 14.88 -14.65
C SER A 226 -4.82 14.93 -13.83
N LEU A 227 -4.70 14.82 -12.50
CA LEU A 227 -5.84 14.91 -11.59
C LEU A 227 -6.45 16.32 -11.59
N GLU A 228 -5.62 17.37 -11.57
CA GLU A 228 -6.08 18.76 -11.74
C GLU A 228 -6.83 18.93 -13.07
N ALA A 229 -6.24 18.46 -14.17
CA ALA A 229 -6.85 18.57 -15.49
C ALA A 229 -8.22 17.90 -15.57
N VAL A 230 -8.36 16.68 -15.04
CA VAL A 230 -9.65 15.96 -15.06
C VAL A 230 -10.70 16.67 -14.21
N ILE A 231 -10.32 17.26 -13.08
CA ILE A 231 -11.23 18.08 -12.25
C ILE A 231 -11.68 19.32 -13.02
N GLU A 232 -10.74 20.09 -13.58
CA GLU A 232 -11.05 21.32 -14.31
C GLU A 232 -11.90 21.06 -15.56
N ILE A 233 -11.55 20.04 -16.34
CA ILE A 233 -12.31 19.62 -17.52
C ILE A 233 -13.71 19.20 -17.10
N GLY A 234 -13.84 18.34 -16.08
CA GLY A 234 -15.14 17.88 -15.62
C GLY A 234 -16.05 19.02 -15.13
N ARG A 235 -15.49 20.02 -14.42
CA ARG A 235 -16.22 21.23 -14.01
C ARG A 235 -16.66 22.05 -15.21
N LYS A 236 -15.74 22.34 -16.13
CA LYS A 236 -15.97 23.22 -17.29
C LYS A 236 -16.97 22.61 -18.28
N GLU A 237 -16.84 21.32 -18.53
CA GLU A 237 -17.62 20.59 -19.53
C GLU A 237 -18.90 19.95 -18.96
N GLY A 238 -19.18 20.16 -17.67
CA GLY A 238 -20.40 19.66 -17.03
C GLY A 238 -20.47 18.14 -16.90
N ALA A 239 -19.36 17.49 -16.56
CA ALA A 239 -19.32 16.05 -16.35
C ALA A 239 -20.28 15.62 -15.22
N VAL A 240 -21.06 14.57 -15.49
CA VAL A 240 -22.06 14.03 -14.55
C VAL A 240 -21.58 12.70 -13.94
N LEU A 241 -20.85 11.90 -14.70
CA LEU A 241 -20.44 10.56 -14.31
C LEU A 241 -19.00 10.25 -14.74
N VAL A 242 -18.27 9.60 -13.83
CA VAL A 242 -16.92 9.09 -14.05
C VAL A 242 -16.97 7.56 -14.11
N CYS A 243 -16.38 7.00 -15.15
CA CYS A 243 -16.30 5.59 -15.48
C CYS A 243 -14.84 5.12 -15.31
N PRO A 244 -14.49 4.55 -14.14
CA PRO A 244 -13.12 4.10 -13.88
C PRO A 244 -12.82 2.74 -14.53
N GLY A 245 -11.53 2.44 -14.64
CA GLY A 245 -11.04 1.11 -15.02
C GLY A 245 -11.38 0.03 -14.00
N HIS A 246 -11.45 0.37 -12.71
CA HIS A 246 -11.85 -0.57 -11.65
C HIS A 246 -12.93 0.01 -10.75
N GLY A 247 -13.82 -0.86 -10.28
CA GLY A 247 -14.92 -0.46 -9.41
C GLY A 247 -16.13 0.10 -10.18
N LYS A 248 -17.10 0.63 -9.45
CA LYS A 248 -18.36 1.11 -10.05
C LYS A 248 -18.20 2.54 -10.57
N PRO A 249 -18.92 2.93 -11.64
CA PRO A 249 -19.05 4.33 -12.02
C PRO A 249 -19.53 5.20 -10.86
N LEU A 250 -19.02 6.43 -10.78
CA LEU A 250 -19.25 7.36 -9.68
C LEU A 250 -19.80 8.68 -10.22
N PRO A 251 -20.73 9.35 -9.51
CA PRO A 251 -21.08 10.74 -9.81
C PRO A 251 -19.83 11.62 -9.79
N PHE A 252 -19.75 12.58 -10.71
CA PHE A 252 -18.58 13.46 -10.83
C PHE A 252 -18.27 14.18 -9.51
N SER A 253 -19.28 14.67 -8.78
CA SER A 253 -19.09 15.31 -7.47
C SER A 253 -18.37 14.43 -6.43
N LYS A 254 -18.58 13.12 -6.47
CA LYS A 254 -17.86 12.18 -5.61
C LYS A 254 -16.45 11.89 -6.15
N ALA A 255 -16.31 11.73 -7.45
CA ALA A 255 -15.00 11.49 -8.08
C ALA A 255 -14.06 12.69 -7.90
N GLU A 256 -14.59 13.91 -7.99
CA GLU A 256 -13.89 15.16 -7.77
C GLU A 256 -13.21 15.22 -6.40
N SER A 257 -13.92 14.90 -5.31
CA SER A 257 -13.31 14.88 -3.97
C SER A 257 -12.23 13.80 -3.83
N ILE A 258 -12.39 12.65 -4.49
CA ILE A 258 -11.36 11.60 -4.55
C ILE A 258 -10.13 12.10 -5.31
N PHE A 259 -10.32 12.75 -6.46
CA PHE A 259 -9.24 13.30 -7.27
C PHE A 259 -8.51 14.44 -6.55
N GLU A 260 -9.21 15.32 -5.84
CA GLU A 260 -8.59 16.38 -5.04
C GLU A 260 -7.73 15.81 -3.90
N SER A 261 -8.20 14.76 -3.22
CA SER A 261 -7.42 14.07 -2.20
C SER A 261 -6.19 13.40 -2.81
N ALA A 262 -6.38 12.64 -3.89
CA ALA A 262 -5.29 11.96 -4.59
C ALA A 262 -4.24 12.94 -5.12
N ARG A 263 -4.64 14.13 -5.57
CA ARG A 263 -3.73 15.17 -6.06
C ARG A 263 -2.80 15.65 -4.95
N LYS A 264 -3.36 15.95 -3.78
CA LYS A 264 -2.59 16.36 -2.59
C LYS A 264 -1.64 15.27 -2.11
N ASP A 265 -2.06 14.01 -2.19
CA ASP A 265 -1.22 12.88 -1.80
C ASP A 265 -0.10 12.63 -2.81
N ALA A 266 -0.36 12.77 -4.11
CA ALA A 266 0.64 12.63 -5.16
C ALA A 266 1.79 13.64 -5.01
N GLU A 267 1.50 14.89 -4.65
CA GLU A 267 2.51 15.91 -4.36
C GLU A 267 3.46 15.51 -3.21
N ARG A 268 2.99 14.68 -2.26
CA ARG A 268 3.78 14.22 -1.10
C ARG A 268 4.57 12.95 -1.37
N LEU A 269 4.11 12.11 -2.30
CA LEU A 269 4.72 10.82 -2.64
C LEU A 269 5.95 11.00 -3.56
N THR A 270 6.96 11.71 -3.05
CA THR A 270 8.25 11.91 -3.73
C THR A 270 9.23 10.81 -3.35
N GLY A 271 10.11 10.42 -4.29
CA GLY A 271 11.18 9.45 -4.00
C GLY A 271 10.68 8.03 -3.65
N VAL A 272 9.46 7.69 -4.06
CA VAL A 272 8.90 6.35 -3.89
C VAL A 272 9.78 5.32 -4.59
N ALA A 273 10.24 4.32 -3.84
CA ALA A 273 11.04 3.26 -4.43
C ALA A 273 10.20 2.39 -5.40
N LEU A 274 10.84 1.84 -6.44
CA LEU A 274 10.20 1.00 -7.44
C LEU A 274 9.40 -0.14 -6.79
N PHE A 275 8.15 -0.30 -7.20
CA PHE A 275 7.25 -1.38 -6.81
C PHE A 275 7.26 -2.47 -7.89
N ASN A 276 8.19 -3.41 -7.78
CA ASN A 276 8.32 -4.56 -8.68
C ASN A 276 7.83 -5.86 -8.00
N ARG A 277 7.84 -6.96 -8.75
CA ARG A 277 7.38 -8.27 -8.25
C ARG A 277 8.11 -8.74 -7.00
N ALA A 278 9.43 -8.61 -6.96
CA ALA A 278 10.24 -9.01 -5.81
C ALA A 278 9.85 -8.22 -4.55
N ARG A 279 9.62 -6.92 -4.70
CA ARG A 279 9.13 -6.06 -3.62
C ARG A 279 7.71 -6.40 -3.20
N SER A 280 6.81 -6.66 -4.15
CA SER A 280 5.44 -7.10 -3.87
C SER A 280 5.42 -8.38 -3.03
N GLN A 281 6.24 -9.38 -3.40
CA GLN A 281 6.37 -10.62 -2.63
C GLN A 281 6.92 -10.38 -1.23
N TYR A 282 7.97 -9.57 -1.11
CA TYR A 282 8.56 -9.18 0.17
C TYR A 282 7.55 -8.47 1.08
N LEU A 283 6.81 -7.48 0.56
CA LEU A 283 5.84 -6.71 1.34
C LEU A 283 4.63 -7.54 1.74
N ALA A 284 4.19 -8.47 0.88
CA ALA A 284 3.14 -9.41 1.19
C ALA A 284 3.54 -10.32 2.36
N GLU A 285 4.76 -10.87 2.34
CA GLU A 285 5.31 -11.66 3.45
C GLU A 285 5.46 -10.84 4.73
N TYR A 286 6.05 -9.65 4.62
CA TYR A 286 6.23 -8.77 5.78
C TYR A 286 4.91 -8.32 6.39
N GLY A 287 3.88 -8.06 5.58
CA GLY A 287 2.55 -7.70 6.04
C GLY A 287 1.93 -8.78 6.92
N VAL A 288 2.06 -10.06 6.58
CA VAL A 288 1.56 -11.17 7.42
C VAL A 288 2.31 -11.20 8.75
N VAL A 289 3.65 -11.13 8.70
CA VAL A 289 4.51 -11.15 9.90
C VAL A 289 4.18 -10.01 10.86
N LEU A 290 3.96 -8.81 10.34
CA LEU A 290 3.59 -7.64 11.15
C LEU A 290 2.23 -7.77 11.80
N LEU A 291 1.29 -8.45 11.15
CA LEU A 291 -0.07 -8.59 11.66
C LEU A 291 -0.14 -9.64 12.74
N GLU A 292 0.63 -10.72 12.62
CA GLU A 292 0.88 -11.62 13.74
C GLU A 292 1.52 -10.88 14.93
N GLU A 293 2.49 -10.01 14.67
CA GLU A 293 3.14 -9.23 15.72
C GLU A 293 2.17 -8.22 16.37
N ALA A 294 1.34 -7.56 15.58
CA ALA A 294 0.30 -6.65 16.07
C ALA A 294 -0.70 -7.40 16.96
N SER A 295 -1.20 -8.55 16.52
CA SER A 295 -2.12 -9.40 17.30
C SER A 295 -1.53 -9.81 18.65
N ARG A 296 -0.24 -10.18 18.69
CA ARG A 296 0.47 -10.48 19.95
C ARG A 296 0.54 -9.26 20.87
N ILE A 297 0.89 -8.10 20.32
CA ILE A 297 0.96 -6.86 21.09
C ILE A 297 -0.41 -6.50 21.68
N PHE A 298 -1.48 -6.59 20.90
CA PHE A 298 -2.84 -6.33 21.39
C PHE A 298 -3.27 -7.33 22.46
N SER A 299 -2.91 -8.61 22.33
CA SER A 299 -3.16 -9.61 23.38
C SER A 299 -2.45 -9.27 24.69
N ILE A 300 -1.21 -8.79 24.62
CA ILE A 300 -0.44 -8.34 25.79
C ILE A 300 -1.09 -7.12 26.43
N ILE A 301 -1.52 -6.14 25.61
CA ILE A 301 -2.23 -4.95 26.08
C ILE A 301 -3.52 -5.36 26.79
N ALA A 302 -4.37 -6.17 26.16
CA ALA A 302 -5.63 -6.65 26.71
C ALA A 302 -5.43 -7.32 28.08
N ALA A 303 -4.49 -8.27 28.16
CA ALA A 303 -4.20 -8.98 29.41
C ALA A 303 -3.73 -8.04 30.53
N ARG A 304 -2.93 -7.01 30.20
CA ARG A 304 -2.48 -6.02 31.18
C ARG A 304 -3.60 -5.10 31.63
N LEU A 305 -4.45 -4.61 30.72
CA LEU A 305 -5.58 -3.75 31.10
C LEU A 305 -6.58 -4.52 31.97
N LEU A 306 -6.88 -5.78 31.63
CA LEU A 306 -7.71 -6.66 32.46
C LEU A 306 -7.10 -6.87 33.85
N LYS A 307 -5.79 -7.09 33.96
CA LYS A 307 -5.10 -7.18 35.25
C LYS A 307 -5.26 -5.89 36.05
N VAL A 308 -5.02 -4.72 35.44
CA VAL A 308 -5.10 -3.44 36.14
C VAL A 308 -6.53 -3.18 36.62
N SER A 309 -7.51 -3.37 35.74
CA SER A 309 -8.93 -3.21 36.06
C SER A 309 -9.35 -4.13 37.21
N TYR A 310 -9.01 -5.42 37.15
CA TYR A 310 -9.33 -6.40 38.21
C TYR A 310 -8.80 -5.98 39.59
N TYR A 311 -7.55 -5.52 39.68
CA TYR A 311 -6.99 -5.09 40.96
C TYR A 311 -7.57 -3.75 41.43
N LEU A 312 -7.93 -2.84 40.54
CA LEU A 312 -8.61 -1.60 40.91
C LEU A 312 -10.02 -1.88 41.44
N GLU A 313 -10.76 -2.83 40.83
CA GLU A 313 -12.05 -3.28 41.36
C GLU A 313 -11.91 -3.88 42.76
N LEU A 314 -10.88 -4.69 43.00
CA LEU A 314 -10.59 -5.26 44.31
C LEU A 314 -10.25 -4.19 45.36
N LEU A 315 -9.72 -3.04 44.91
CA LEU A 315 -9.39 -1.88 45.74
C LEU A 315 -10.53 -0.85 45.80
N GLU A 316 -11.73 -1.23 45.34
CA GLU A 316 -12.95 -0.39 45.32
C GLU A 316 -12.88 0.84 44.39
N GLU A 317 -11.91 0.91 43.49
CA GLU A 317 -11.72 1.99 42.51
C GLU A 317 -12.49 1.72 41.19
N GLN A 318 -13.82 1.57 41.29
CA GLN A 318 -14.68 1.15 40.17
C GLN A 318 -14.66 2.10 38.97
N GLU A 319 -14.70 3.41 39.21
CA GLU A 319 -14.71 4.41 38.12
C GLU A 319 -13.43 4.30 37.27
N LYS A 320 -12.28 4.14 37.92
CA LYS A 320 -11.00 3.98 37.23
C LYS A 320 -10.91 2.64 36.51
N ALA A 321 -11.38 1.56 37.14
CA ALA A 321 -11.40 0.24 36.53
C ALA A 321 -12.21 0.21 35.22
N SER A 322 -13.38 0.86 35.18
CA SER A 322 -14.20 1.02 33.97
C SER A 322 -13.48 1.87 32.92
N ALA A 323 -12.94 3.02 33.32
CA ALA A 323 -12.23 3.92 32.42
C ALA A 323 -11.01 3.27 31.73
N ILE A 324 -10.32 2.34 32.41
CA ILE A 324 -9.21 1.58 31.83
C ILE A 324 -9.70 0.59 30.77
N LEU A 325 -10.82 -0.11 30.99
CA LEU A 325 -11.38 -1.02 29.99
C LEU A 325 -11.97 -0.26 28.79
N GLU A 326 -12.57 0.91 29.03
CA GLU A 326 -13.10 1.78 27.97
C GLU A 326 -12.00 2.50 27.16
N SER A 327 -10.73 2.44 27.60
CA SER A 327 -9.62 3.09 26.90
C SER A 327 -9.32 2.44 25.54
N ILE A 328 -9.70 1.18 25.35
CA ILE A 328 -9.52 0.41 24.11
C ILE A 328 -10.75 -0.47 23.88
N ASP A 329 -11.31 -0.41 22.67
CA ASP A 329 -12.33 -1.35 22.23
C ASP A 329 -11.67 -2.68 21.79
N LEU A 330 -11.51 -3.60 22.75
CA LEU A 330 -10.87 -4.90 22.53
C LEU A 330 -11.67 -5.78 21.56
N ASP A 331 -13.01 -5.70 21.59
CA ASP A 331 -13.87 -6.49 20.73
C ASP A 331 -13.68 -6.11 19.25
N ILE A 332 -13.63 -4.80 18.96
CA ILE A 332 -13.37 -4.34 17.59
C ILE A 332 -11.96 -4.72 17.11
N ILE A 333 -10.97 -4.72 18.00
CA ILE A 333 -9.60 -5.14 17.65
C ILE A 333 -9.58 -6.63 17.32
N ASP A 334 -10.18 -7.48 18.16
CA ASP A 334 -10.24 -8.93 17.95
C ASP A 334 -11.02 -9.28 16.67
N GLU A 335 -12.16 -8.62 16.43
CA GLU A 335 -12.91 -8.77 15.17
C GLU A 335 -12.06 -8.37 13.95
N THR A 336 -11.34 -7.25 14.06
CA THR A 336 -10.47 -6.74 12.98
C THR A 336 -9.30 -7.69 12.70
N VAL A 337 -8.72 -8.32 13.73
CA VAL A 337 -7.67 -9.35 13.59
C VAL A 337 -8.24 -10.62 12.96
N ALA A 338 -9.41 -11.08 13.40
CA ALA A 338 -10.06 -12.27 12.85
C ALA A 338 -10.48 -12.10 11.38
N GLU A 339 -11.02 -10.93 11.01
CA GLU A 339 -11.32 -10.56 9.61
C GLU A 339 -10.09 -10.66 8.71
N PHE A 340 -8.93 -10.24 9.23
CA PHE A 340 -7.69 -10.30 8.47
C PHE A 340 -7.17 -11.73 8.34
N GLN A 341 -7.14 -12.50 9.42
CA GLN A 341 -6.69 -13.91 9.38
C GLN A 341 -7.53 -14.74 8.42
N THR A 342 -8.86 -14.58 8.47
CA THR A 342 -9.78 -15.23 7.54
C THR A 342 -9.43 -14.89 6.08
N TYR A 343 -9.13 -13.62 5.80
CA TYR A 343 -8.73 -13.19 4.46
C TYR A 343 -7.39 -13.81 4.01
N VAL A 344 -6.42 -13.96 4.91
CA VAL A 344 -5.14 -14.62 4.61
C VAL A 344 -5.35 -16.10 4.29
N ASP A 345 -6.19 -16.78 5.06
CA ASP A 345 -6.49 -18.20 4.86
C ASP A 345 -7.25 -18.44 3.54
N GLU A 346 -8.19 -17.56 3.20
CA GLU A 346 -8.93 -17.58 1.93
C GLU A 346 -8.01 -17.44 0.71
N LEU A 347 -6.89 -16.73 0.84
CA LEU A 347 -5.94 -16.54 -0.25
C LEU A 347 -5.19 -17.83 -0.61
N LYS A 348 -5.26 -18.93 0.17
CA LYS A 348 -4.62 -20.23 -0.13
C LYS A 348 -3.15 -20.12 -0.60
N GLY A 349 -2.41 -19.14 -0.06
CA GLY A 349 -1.01 -18.87 -0.45
C GLY A 349 -0.82 -17.89 -1.62
N ALA A 350 -1.88 -17.28 -2.16
CA ALA A 350 -1.80 -16.19 -3.12
C ALA A 350 -1.23 -14.93 -2.44
N ARG A 351 0.09 -14.74 -2.56
CA ARG A 351 0.82 -13.55 -2.10
C ARG A 351 0.82 -12.47 -3.18
N GLY A 352 0.67 -11.19 -2.81
CA GLY A 352 0.80 -10.07 -3.75
C GLY A 352 0.04 -8.80 -3.35
N ALA A 353 -0.28 -7.97 -4.34
CA ALA A 353 -0.93 -6.66 -4.14
C ALA A 353 -2.24 -6.69 -3.32
N PRO A 354 -3.14 -7.69 -3.46
CA PRO A 354 -4.36 -7.75 -2.66
C PRO A 354 -4.09 -7.86 -1.15
N LEU A 355 -3.10 -8.69 -0.77
CA LEU A 355 -2.69 -8.86 0.63
C LEU A 355 -2.10 -7.57 1.19
N ILE A 356 -1.29 -6.88 0.40
CA ILE A 356 -0.70 -5.58 0.76
C ILE A 356 -1.81 -4.55 1.01
N ALA A 357 -2.79 -4.44 0.09
CA ALA A 357 -3.91 -3.52 0.23
C ALA A 357 -4.75 -3.83 1.47
N LYS A 358 -5.03 -5.11 1.74
CA LYS A 358 -5.75 -5.54 2.94
C LYS A 358 -4.96 -5.23 4.22
N ALA A 359 -3.66 -5.48 4.23
CA ALA A 359 -2.80 -5.18 5.38
C ALA A 359 -2.74 -3.66 5.67
N VAL A 360 -2.70 -2.82 4.63
CA VAL A 360 -2.81 -1.35 4.80
C VAL A 360 -4.18 -0.95 5.31
N GLN A 361 -5.26 -1.55 4.80
CA GLN A 361 -6.62 -1.29 5.27
C GLN A 361 -6.76 -1.65 6.76
N PHE A 362 -6.24 -2.81 7.16
CA PHE A 362 -6.19 -3.22 8.56
C PHE A 362 -5.45 -2.19 9.41
N SER A 363 -4.23 -1.81 8.99
CA SER A 363 -3.41 -0.83 9.72
C SER A 363 -4.18 0.47 9.95
N LYS A 364 -4.81 1.02 8.90
CA LYS A 364 -5.64 2.23 9.00
C LYS A 364 -6.86 2.06 9.92
N LYS A 365 -7.53 0.89 9.90
CA LYS A 365 -8.67 0.59 10.78
C LYS A 365 -8.20 0.60 12.24
N VAL A 366 -7.14 -0.13 12.54
CA VAL A 366 -6.58 -0.22 13.90
C VAL A 366 -6.09 1.13 14.41
N THR A 367 -5.29 1.89 13.66
CA THR A 367 -4.79 3.21 14.07
C THR A 367 -5.92 4.22 14.33
N ARG A 368 -7.10 4.05 13.71
CA ARG A 368 -8.25 4.92 13.94
C ARG A 368 -9.00 4.60 15.24
N ILE A 369 -8.98 3.34 15.67
CA ILE A 369 -9.72 2.86 16.85
C ILE A 369 -8.83 2.89 18.09
N PHE A 370 -7.52 2.72 17.90
CA PHE A 370 -6.55 2.60 18.96
C PHE A 370 -5.72 3.88 19.12
N GLU A 371 -5.91 4.56 20.25
CA GLU A 371 -5.16 5.76 20.66
C GLU A 371 -4.15 5.37 21.78
N PRO A 372 -2.90 5.04 21.44
CA PRO A 372 -1.91 4.57 22.42
C PRO A 372 -1.66 5.58 23.56
N GLU A 373 -1.88 6.87 23.32
CA GLU A 373 -1.69 7.94 24.29
C GLU A 373 -2.55 7.77 25.55
N LYS A 374 -3.74 7.16 25.44
CA LYS A 374 -4.64 6.92 26.59
C LYS A 374 -4.08 5.95 27.63
N ILE A 375 -3.19 5.07 27.20
CA ILE A 375 -2.63 4.00 28.04
C ILE A 375 -1.11 4.13 28.19
N ALA A 376 -0.49 5.19 27.68
CA ALA A 376 0.97 5.34 27.59
C ALA A 376 1.68 5.09 28.95
N ASP A 377 1.10 5.62 30.02
CA ASP A 377 1.64 5.54 31.37
C ASP A 377 1.64 4.13 31.98
N LEU A 378 0.89 3.19 31.38
CA LEU A 378 0.78 1.80 31.84
C LEU A 378 1.86 0.90 31.21
N PHE A 379 2.65 1.41 30.27
CA PHE A 379 3.62 0.63 29.50
C PHE A 379 5.03 1.25 29.51
N ASP A 380 6.00 0.48 29.06
CA ASP A 380 7.36 0.95 28.81
C ASP A 380 7.41 1.88 27.57
N PRO A 381 8.10 3.05 27.56
CA PRO A 381 8.40 3.86 26.38
C PRO A 381 8.78 3.12 25.12
N HIS A 382 9.64 2.10 25.16
CA HIS A 382 9.97 1.32 23.97
C HIS A 382 8.79 0.44 23.56
N PHE A 383 8.06 -0.14 24.52
CA PHE A 383 6.82 -0.85 24.21
C PHE A 383 5.76 0.08 23.61
N HIS A 384 5.55 1.27 24.19
CA HIS A 384 4.61 2.28 23.72
C HIS A 384 4.98 2.80 22.34
N HIS A 385 6.25 3.12 22.10
CA HIS A 385 6.74 3.52 20.78
C HIS A 385 6.53 2.41 19.75
N ARG A 386 6.89 1.16 20.09
CA ARG A 386 6.66 -0.01 19.23
C ARG A 386 5.19 -0.19 18.86
N ILE A 387 4.25 0.00 19.80
CA ILE A 387 2.82 -0.07 19.48
C ILE A 387 2.44 1.03 18.47
N LYS A 388 2.92 2.26 18.67
CA LYS A 388 2.60 3.41 17.83
C LYS A 388 3.18 3.31 16.42
N SER A 389 4.41 2.80 16.31
CA SER A 389 5.17 2.78 15.06
C SER A 389 4.84 1.56 14.19
N LEU A 390 4.60 0.37 14.77
CA LEU A 390 4.47 -0.90 14.05
C LEU A 390 3.59 -0.82 12.78
N LEU A 391 2.37 -0.33 12.94
CA LEU A 391 1.38 -0.29 11.86
C LEU A 391 1.57 0.92 10.93
N SER A 392 2.06 2.04 11.47
CA SER A 392 2.36 3.25 10.70
C SER A 392 3.55 3.01 9.77
N ASP A 393 4.63 2.46 10.30
CA ASP A 393 5.86 2.14 9.55
C ASP A 393 5.57 1.17 8.42
N PHE A 394 4.71 0.17 8.65
CA PHE A 394 4.27 -0.73 7.60
C PHE A 394 3.63 -0.01 6.42
N VAL A 395 2.69 0.90 6.68
CA VAL A 395 2.02 1.67 5.63
C VAL A 395 3.06 2.45 4.81
N ASN A 396 3.99 3.11 5.49
CA ASN A 396 5.02 3.90 4.82
C ASN A 396 5.98 3.04 3.97
N VAL A 397 6.32 1.85 4.46
CA VAL A 397 7.15 0.86 3.77
C VAL A 397 6.47 0.33 2.50
N VAL A 398 5.15 0.14 2.56
CA VAL A 398 4.34 -0.24 1.40
C VAL A 398 4.30 0.86 0.35
N TYR A 399 4.07 2.12 0.76
CA TYR A 399 4.19 3.27 -0.14
C TYR A 399 5.60 3.43 -0.69
N GLY A 400 6.58 2.85 -0.03
CA GLY A 400 7.97 2.90 -0.43
C GLY A 400 8.64 4.23 -0.29
N ILE A 401 8.11 5.02 0.64
CA ILE A 401 8.78 6.17 1.21
C ILE A 401 10.02 5.64 1.90
N ARG A 402 11.20 5.90 1.31
CA ARG A 402 12.47 5.62 1.98
C ARG A 402 12.72 6.75 2.97
N TYR A 403 12.59 6.47 4.26
CA TYR A 403 13.05 7.38 5.30
C TYR A 403 14.57 7.41 5.33
N LYS A 404 15.19 8.18 4.43
CA LYS A 404 16.57 8.62 4.66
C LYS A 404 16.64 9.55 5.88
N ASP A 405 15.53 10.20 6.23
CA ASP A 405 15.47 11.21 7.29
C ASP A 405 15.39 10.61 8.71
N GLN A 406 15.11 9.30 8.85
CA GLN A 406 15.11 8.61 10.15
C GLN A 406 16.44 7.92 10.47
N GLU A 407 17.30 7.67 9.47
CA GLU A 407 18.65 7.19 9.73
C GLU A 407 19.47 8.30 10.42
N SER A 408 20.05 7.97 11.57
CA SER A 408 20.92 8.87 12.32
C SER A 408 22.27 8.21 12.59
N LEU A 409 23.32 9.01 12.69
CA LEU A 409 24.61 8.56 13.18
C LEU A 409 24.55 8.48 14.71
N PHE A 410 24.73 7.29 15.28
CA PHE A 410 24.77 7.10 16.73
C PHE A 410 25.81 6.06 17.14
N ASP A 411 26.24 6.09 18.41
CA ASP A 411 27.13 5.08 18.98
C ASP A 411 26.32 3.85 19.42
N LEU A 412 26.63 2.67 18.86
CA LEU A 412 25.90 1.44 19.13
C LEU A 412 25.94 1.05 20.61
N ARG A 413 27.07 1.27 21.29
CA ARG A 413 27.23 0.89 22.71
C ARG A 413 26.42 1.81 23.61
N GLU A 414 26.40 3.11 23.31
CA GLU A 414 25.55 4.09 24.00
C GLU A 414 24.07 3.68 23.88
N ALA A 415 23.60 3.40 22.67
CA ALA A 415 22.21 3.00 22.44
C ALA A 415 21.81 1.71 23.17
N VAL A 416 22.73 0.72 23.23
CA VAL A 416 22.53 -0.52 24.00
C VAL A 416 22.47 -0.25 25.50
N THR A 417 23.38 0.57 26.01
CA THR A 417 23.45 0.92 27.44
C THR A 417 22.17 1.63 27.87
N GLU A 418 21.71 2.62 27.09
CA GLU A 418 20.43 3.30 27.34
C GLU A 418 19.23 2.36 27.32
N THR A 419 19.22 1.40 26.40
CA THR A 419 18.13 0.41 26.32
C THR A 419 18.11 -0.44 27.59
N ILE A 420 19.28 -0.94 28.03
CA ILE A 420 19.42 -1.74 29.26
C ILE A 420 19.00 -0.91 30.48
N ASP A 421 19.47 0.33 30.59
CA ASP A 421 19.12 1.23 31.69
C ASP A 421 17.61 1.52 31.70
N SER A 422 17.00 1.73 30.54
CA SER A 422 15.56 1.99 30.39
C SER A 422 14.70 0.83 30.88
N ILE A 423 15.04 -0.41 30.48
CA ILE A 423 14.25 -1.61 30.82
C ILE A 423 14.51 -2.15 32.24
N THR A 424 15.69 -1.86 32.81
CA THR A 424 16.06 -2.32 34.18
C THR A 424 15.70 -1.30 35.25
N ARG A 425 15.57 -0.01 34.90
CA ARG A 425 15.15 1.02 35.86
C ARG A 425 13.74 0.74 36.35
N SER A 426 13.61 0.50 37.66
CA SER A 426 12.31 0.45 38.32
C SER A 426 11.58 1.77 38.04
N ARG A 427 10.47 1.70 37.30
CA ARG A 427 9.56 2.83 37.02
C ARG A 427 8.92 3.41 38.28
N HIS A 428 9.00 2.64 39.36
CA HIS A 428 8.41 2.95 40.64
C HIS A 428 9.53 3.32 41.59
N GLU A 429 9.63 4.62 41.87
CA GLU A 429 10.15 5.06 43.16
C GLU A 429 9.09 4.68 44.17
N THR A 430 9.36 3.69 45.02
CA THR A 430 8.44 3.23 46.08
C THR A 430 7.92 4.37 46.95
N ASN A 431 8.60 5.52 46.95
CA ASN A 431 8.24 6.71 47.70
C ASN A 431 7.17 7.60 47.03
N ARG A 432 6.99 7.53 45.71
CA ARG A 432 6.10 8.44 44.95
C ARG A 432 4.61 8.23 45.26
N ILE A 433 4.21 7.00 45.59
CA ILE A 433 2.84 6.73 46.05
C ILE A 433 2.52 7.46 47.36
N PHE A 434 3.53 7.71 48.22
CA PHE A 434 3.33 8.45 49.47
C PHE A 434 3.21 9.96 49.23
N GLU A 435 3.84 10.47 48.17
CA GLU A 435 3.75 11.88 47.77
C GLU A 435 2.40 12.25 47.14
N THR A 436 1.67 11.25 46.64
CA THR A 436 0.37 11.44 45.96
C THR A 436 -0.85 11.19 46.87
N ILE A 437 -0.65 10.84 48.14
CA ILE A 437 -1.74 10.50 49.09
C ILE A 437 -2.75 11.64 49.26
N GLU A 438 -2.31 12.90 49.15
CA GLU A 438 -3.17 14.06 49.36
C GLU A 438 -4.17 14.31 48.20
N ASP A 439 -3.89 13.78 47.01
CA ASP A 439 -4.76 13.88 45.83
C ASP A 439 -5.25 12.50 45.41
N THR A 440 -6.55 12.24 45.59
CA THR A 440 -7.18 10.96 45.27
C THR A 440 -6.98 10.56 43.80
N SER A 441 -7.01 11.50 42.86
CA SER A 441 -6.83 11.22 41.44
C SER A 441 -5.38 10.86 41.13
N GLU A 442 -4.41 11.62 41.66
CA GLU A 442 -2.99 11.31 41.47
C GLU A 442 -2.61 9.99 42.13
N PHE A 443 -3.12 9.71 43.33
CA PHE A 443 -2.92 8.44 44.03
C PHE A 443 -3.41 7.25 43.20
N VAL A 444 -4.64 7.30 42.69
CA VAL A 444 -5.24 6.22 41.88
C VAL A 444 -4.49 6.04 40.56
N ASN A 445 -3.99 7.13 39.95
CA ASN A 445 -3.14 7.05 38.77
C ASN A 445 -1.81 6.34 39.07
N GLU A 446 -1.14 6.68 40.16
CA GLU A 446 0.13 6.05 40.55
C GLU A 446 -0.07 4.58 40.95
N LEU A 447 -1.17 4.27 41.65
CA LEU A 447 -1.60 2.90 41.95
C LEU A 447 -1.83 2.08 40.67
N SER A 448 -2.50 2.66 39.68
CA SER A 448 -2.72 2.02 38.38
C SER A 448 -1.39 1.68 37.70
N ARG A 449 -0.41 2.60 37.73
CA ARG A 449 0.95 2.37 37.21
C ARG A 449 1.67 1.26 37.97
N MET A 450 1.52 1.22 39.31
CA MET A 450 2.11 0.17 40.15
C MET A 450 1.55 -1.21 39.82
N ILE A 451 0.23 -1.33 39.63
CA ILE A 451 -0.41 -2.59 39.26
C ILE A 451 0.00 -3.02 37.84
N ALA A 452 0.09 -2.07 36.91
CA ALA A 452 0.50 -2.32 35.53
C ALA A 452 1.96 -2.80 35.44
N CYS A 453 2.81 -2.37 36.37
CA CYS A 453 4.20 -2.76 36.43
C CYS A 453 4.36 -4.28 36.46
N THR A 454 5.14 -4.79 35.52
CA THR A 454 5.52 -6.20 35.45
C THR A 454 7.04 -6.24 35.44
N PRO A 455 7.70 -6.62 36.54
CA PRO A 455 9.15 -6.58 36.66
C PRO A 455 9.81 -7.75 35.91
N LEU A 456 9.61 -7.82 34.59
CA LEU A 456 10.05 -8.91 33.71
C LEU A 456 11.55 -9.19 33.85
N PHE A 457 12.36 -8.15 34.02
CA PHE A 457 13.82 -8.25 34.07
C PHE A 457 14.39 -8.44 35.48
N SER A 458 13.54 -8.51 36.52
CA SER A 458 14.02 -8.55 37.92
C SER A 458 14.88 -9.78 38.26
N SER A 459 14.64 -10.90 37.58
CA SER A 459 15.38 -12.16 37.76
C SER A 459 16.50 -12.36 36.72
N MET A 460 16.64 -11.44 35.76
CA MET A 460 17.52 -11.56 34.61
C MET A 460 18.79 -10.73 34.80
N ARG A 461 19.96 -11.36 34.72
CA ARG A 461 21.25 -10.67 34.72
C ARG A 461 21.66 -10.29 33.30
N LEU A 462 21.84 -8.99 33.05
CA LEU A 462 22.35 -8.47 31.78
C LEU A 462 23.84 -8.13 31.93
N GLU A 463 24.69 -8.85 31.21
CA GLU A 463 26.15 -8.65 31.22
C GLU A 463 26.56 -7.97 29.92
N LEU A 464 26.90 -6.69 29.97
CA LEU A 464 27.48 -5.97 28.84
C LEU A 464 29.01 -6.08 28.92
N ASP A 465 29.63 -6.66 27.89
CA ASP A 465 31.08 -6.85 27.88
C ASP A 465 31.82 -5.50 27.93
N PRO A 466 32.93 -5.40 28.69
CA PRO A 466 33.62 -4.13 28.90
C PRO A 466 34.36 -3.60 27.66
N VAL A 467 34.59 -4.43 26.63
CA VAL A 467 35.61 -4.18 25.60
C VAL A 467 35.07 -3.44 24.36
N PHE A 468 35.89 -2.48 23.88
CA PHE A 468 35.96 -1.76 22.59
C PHE A 468 35.38 -0.33 22.45
N GLU A 469 36.07 0.39 21.54
CA GLU A 469 35.98 1.80 21.11
C GLU A 469 34.59 2.25 20.64
N HIS A 470 34.45 3.58 20.47
CA HIS A 470 33.34 4.20 19.77
C HIS A 470 32.93 3.40 18.53
N SER A 471 31.66 2.99 18.51
CA SER A 471 31.11 2.08 17.50
C SER A 471 30.00 2.81 16.72
N PRO A 472 30.38 3.80 15.89
CA PRO A 472 29.42 4.61 15.16
C PRO A 472 28.71 3.77 14.09
N VAL A 473 27.39 3.85 14.06
CA VAL A 473 26.53 3.21 13.06
C VAL A 473 25.54 4.22 12.51
N ILE A 474 25.11 4.02 11.26
CA ILE A 474 24.04 4.80 10.63
C ILE A 474 22.82 3.91 10.50
N ALA A 475 21.79 4.21 11.29
CA ALA A 475 20.55 3.44 11.36
C ALA A 475 19.44 4.26 12.04
N ASP A 476 18.21 3.74 12.02
CA ASP A 476 17.15 4.22 12.91
C ASP A 476 17.44 3.75 14.34
N ARG A 477 17.86 4.70 15.19
CA ARG A 477 18.21 4.44 16.61
C ARG A 477 17.00 3.94 17.40
N ALA A 478 15.85 4.58 17.23
CA ALA A 478 14.65 4.28 18.02
C ALA A 478 14.12 2.88 17.68
N MET A 479 14.01 2.57 16.38
CA MET A 479 13.56 1.24 15.95
C MET A 479 14.56 0.15 16.38
N PHE A 480 15.87 0.41 16.35
CA PHE A 480 16.86 -0.54 16.88
C PHE A 480 16.64 -0.81 18.38
N GLN A 481 16.48 0.23 19.21
CA GLN A 481 16.26 0.09 20.65
C GLN A 481 14.98 -0.69 20.96
N ASP A 482 13.90 -0.44 20.22
CA ASP A 482 12.64 -1.19 20.35
C ASP A 482 12.80 -2.67 20.01
N LEU A 483 13.55 -2.99 18.95
CA LEU A 483 13.80 -4.36 18.52
C LEU A 483 14.74 -5.11 19.48
N LEU A 484 15.70 -4.40 20.10
CA LEU A 484 16.54 -4.97 21.17
C LEU A 484 15.70 -5.24 22.42
N SER A 485 14.90 -4.27 22.86
CA SER A 485 13.96 -4.44 23.98
C SER A 485 13.02 -5.62 23.73
N ALA A 486 12.44 -5.73 22.53
CA ALA A 486 11.58 -6.84 22.13
C ALA A 486 12.25 -8.21 22.26
N LEU A 487 13.53 -8.33 21.90
CA LEU A 487 14.28 -9.58 22.04
C LEU A 487 14.52 -9.91 23.52
N LEU A 488 14.95 -8.93 24.31
CA LEU A 488 15.21 -9.12 25.73
C LEU A 488 13.93 -9.51 26.50
N GLU A 489 12.78 -8.92 26.15
CA GLU A 489 11.47 -9.33 26.69
C GLU A 489 11.20 -10.82 26.46
N GLN A 490 11.48 -11.34 25.26
CA GLN A 490 11.26 -12.77 24.95
C GLN A 490 12.18 -13.68 25.77
N LEU A 491 13.43 -13.25 25.98
CA LEU A 491 14.41 -13.99 26.78
C LEU A 491 14.00 -14.00 28.27
N ALA A 492 13.52 -12.86 28.78
CA ALA A 492 12.99 -12.76 30.14
C ALA A 492 11.76 -13.68 30.34
N ILE A 493 10.81 -13.67 29.41
CA ILE A 493 9.61 -14.54 29.44
C ILE A 493 9.98 -16.03 29.42
N ALA A 494 11.12 -16.37 28.80
CA ALA A 494 11.62 -17.73 28.73
C ALA A 494 12.45 -18.17 29.95
N ASP A 495 12.45 -17.38 31.03
CA ASP A 495 13.21 -17.61 32.26
C ASP A 495 14.73 -17.77 32.01
N VAL A 496 15.29 -17.03 31.05
CA VAL A 496 16.73 -16.95 30.82
C VAL A 496 17.38 -16.12 31.94
N ALA A 497 18.13 -16.77 32.83
CA ALA A 497 18.68 -16.12 34.02
C ALA A 497 19.83 -15.13 33.73
N CYS A 498 20.59 -15.34 32.65
CA CYS A 498 21.72 -14.49 32.29
C CYS A 498 21.77 -14.28 30.78
N VAL A 499 21.99 -13.05 30.32
CA VAL A 499 22.21 -12.72 28.91
C VAL A 499 23.45 -11.85 28.78
N ARG A 500 24.37 -12.29 27.91
CA ARG A 500 25.57 -11.53 27.57
C ARG A 500 25.34 -10.73 26.29
N LEU A 501 25.65 -9.44 26.36
CA LEU A 501 25.61 -8.51 25.23
C LEU A 501 27.03 -8.11 24.88
N GLN A 502 27.42 -8.37 23.63
CA GLN A 502 28.75 -8.08 23.13
C GLN A 502 28.66 -7.25 21.85
N THR A 503 29.15 -6.02 21.90
CA THR A 503 29.39 -5.22 20.69
C THR A 503 30.71 -5.65 20.05
N GLY A 504 30.76 -5.68 18.73
CA GLY A 504 31.96 -6.01 17.98
C GLY A 504 32.00 -5.29 16.64
N ARG A 505 33.18 -5.27 16.04
CA ARG A 505 33.42 -4.70 14.72
C ARG A 505 34.33 -5.62 13.94
N ASP A 506 33.95 -5.94 12.72
CA ASP A 506 34.81 -6.56 11.72
C ASP A 506 35.06 -5.60 10.56
N GLU A 507 35.81 -6.03 9.54
CA GLU A 507 36.16 -5.21 8.37
C GLU A 507 34.92 -4.64 7.64
N LYS A 508 33.79 -5.35 7.68
CA LYS A 508 32.59 -5.03 6.91
C LYS A 508 31.45 -4.50 7.75
N GLN A 509 31.37 -4.86 9.03
CA GLN A 509 30.20 -4.63 9.86
C GLN A 509 30.56 -4.27 11.30
N THR A 510 29.72 -3.43 11.88
CA THR A 510 29.61 -3.24 13.33
C THR A 510 28.37 -3.98 13.81
N PHE A 511 28.45 -4.70 14.93
CA PHE A 511 27.38 -5.59 15.37
C PHE A 511 27.21 -5.65 16.89
N LEU A 512 26.02 -6.04 17.32
CA LEU A 512 25.68 -6.47 18.67
C LEU A 512 25.31 -7.95 18.63
N SER A 513 25.99 -8.78 19.43
CA SER A 513 25.62 -10.17 19.66
C SER A 513 24.98 -10.29 21.05
N VAL A 514 23.79 -10.89 21.09
CA VAL A 514 23.02 -11.20 22.30
C VAL A 514 23.05 -12.71 22.49
N THR A 515 23.72 -13.15 23.54
CA THR A 515 23.93 -14.56 23.85
C THR A 515 23.17 -14.92 25.13
N PRO A 516 22.09 -15.70 25.05
CA PRO A 516 21.43 -16.25 26.21
C PRO A 516 22.31 -17.28 26.91
N GLY A 517 22.35 -17.22 28.24
CA GLY A 517 22.88 -18.28 29.07
C GLY A 517 21.97 -19.50 29.08
N GLN A 518 22.33 -20.50 29.88
CA GLN A 518 21.48 -21.69 30.05
C GLN A 518 20.15 -21.28 30.68
N SER A 519 19.06 -21.63 30.00
CA SER A 519 17.69 -21.47 30.48
C SER A 519 17.16 -22.77 31.11
N SER A 520 16.16 -22.63 31.98
CA SER A 520 15.44 -23.77 32.57
C SER A 520 14.55 -24.51 31.55
N ARG A 521 14.24 -23.88 30.42
CA ARG A 521 13.46 -24.39 29.28
C ARG A 521 14.23 -24.21 27.98
N ASP A 522 14.09 -25.12 27.02
CA ASP A 522 14.61 -24.90 25.67
C ASP A 522 13.95 -23.66 25.05
N PHE A 523 14.73 -22.60 24.85
CA PHE A 523 14.27 -21.36 24.23
C PHE A 523 14.78 -21.27 22.80
N GLY A 524 13.86 -20.99 21.88
CA GLY A 524 14.18 -20.55 20.54
C GLY A 524 13.12 -19.57 20.06
N LEU A 525 13.57 -18.46 19.45
CA LEU A 525 12.63 -17.53 18.83
C LEU A 525 11.72 -18.25 17.85
N SER A 526 10.42 -17.97 17.93
CA SER A 526 9.47 -18.45 16.93
C SER A 526 9.88 -17.98 15.53
N GLN A 527 9.49 -18.73 14.51
CA GLN A 527 9.83 -18.39 13.14
C GLN A 527 9.31 -17.00 12.76
N SER A 528 8.05 -16.67 13.11
CA SER A 528 7.51 -15.35 12.77
C SER A 528 8.12 -14.20 13.56
N LYS A 529 8.52 -14.41 14.83
CA LYS A 529 9.27 -13.39 15.58
C LYS A 529 10.66 -13.16 14.97
N THR A 530 11.31 -14.23 14.51
CA THR A 530 12.59 -14.13 13.79
C THR A 530 12.43 -13.31 12.51
N LEU A 531 11.40 -13.61 11.70
CA LEU A 531 11.10 -12.86 10.47
C LEU A 531 10.79 -11.39 10.76
N TYR A 532 10.03 -11.11 11.82
CA TYR A 532 9.71 -9.74 12.25
C TYR A 532 11.00 -8.95 12.51
N LEU A 533 11.89 -9.47 13.38
CA LEU A 533 13.16 -8.82 13.69
C LEU A 533 14.04 -8.64 12.43
N GLN A 534 14.05 -9.61 11.52
CA GLN A 534 14.78 -9.51 10.24
C GLN A 534 14.25 -8.41 9.34
N HIS A 535 12.94 -8.35 9.13
CA HIS A 535 12.32 -7.33 8.29
C HIS A 535 12.43 -5.94 8.89
N SER A 536 12.14 -5.78 10.19
CA SER A 536 12.23 -4.50 10.88
C SER A 536 13.68 -4.00 10.98
N MET A 537 14.66 -4.87 11.25
CA MET A 537 16.07 -4.43 11.21
C MET A 537 16.52 -4.00 9.82
N ARG A 538 16.03 -4.65 8.76
CA ARG A 538 16.30 -4.23 7.38
C ARG A 538 15.78 -2.82 7.10
N LEU A 539 14.64 -2.46 7.68
CA LEU A 539 14.08 -1.11 7.60
C LEU A 539 14.87 -0.10 8.44
N ALA A 540 15.45 -0.53 9.56
CA ALA A 540 16.26 0.31 10.44
C ALA A 540 17.63 0.64 9.83
N GLY A 541 17.98 0.08 8.68
CA GLY A 541 19.31 0.23 8.07
C GLY A 541 20.32 -0.83 8.53
N GLY A 542 19.88 -1.90 9.20
CA GLY A 542 20.72 -3.01 9.67
C GLY A 542 20.24 -4.39 9.19
N LYS A 543 20.74 -5.45 9.84
CA LYS A 543 20.36 -6.86 9.61
C LYS A 543 20.21 -7.57 10.95
N PHE A 544 19.35 -8.58 11.01
CA PHE A 544 19.20 -9.46 12.15
C PHE A 544 19.52 -10.90 11.75
N HIS A 545 20.28 -11.61 12.58
CA HIS A 545 20.68 -12.99 12.37
C HIS A 545 20.40 -13.84 13.61
N ARG A 546 19.77 -14.99 13.42
CA ARG A 546 19.71 -16.07 14.41
C ARG A 546 20.78 -17.10 14.03
N ILE A 547 21.81 -17.23 14.86
CA ILE A 547 22.97 -18.09 14.63
C ILE A 547 22.90 -19.23 15.64
N ARG A 548 23.04 -20.47 15.18
CA ARG A 548 23.15 -21.63 16.06
C ARG A 548 24.60 -22.06 16.17
N SER A 549 25.15 -22.00 17.37
CA SER A 549 26.52 -22.38 17.70
C SER A 549 26.71 -23.89 17.64
N ALA A 550 27.96 -24.34 17.52
CA ALA A 550 28.31 -25.77 17.48
C ALA A 550 27.96 -26.53 18.76
N ASP A 551 27.89 -25.83 19.90
CA ASP A 551 27.45 -26.36 21.20
C ASP A 551 25.91 -26.37 21.36
N GLY A 552 25.16 -25.95 20.34
CA GLY A 552 23.71 -25.89 20.33
C GLY A 552 23.12 -24.59 20.88
N SER A 553 23.94 -23.67 21.41
CA SER A 553 23.48 -22.35 21.87
C SER A 553 23.01 -21.47 20.71
N GLU A 554 22.03 -20.60 20.97
CA GLU A 554 21.55 -19.62 19.98
C GLU A 554 22.16 -18.25 20.24
N ILE A 555 22.69 -17.61 19.22
CA ILE A 555 23.21 -16.24 19.28
C ILE A 555 22.34 -15.37 18.37
N TYR A 556 21.82 -14.27 18.90
CA TYR A 556 21.04 -13.29 18.16
C TYR A 556 21.93 -12.10 17.84
N ARG A 557 22.10 -11.77 16.55
CA ARG A 557 23.03 -10.73 16.12
C ARG A 557 22.33 -9.64 15.32
N TYR A 558 22.49 -8.40 15.77
CA TYR A 558 22.16 -7.19 15.03
C TYR A 558 23.43 -6.70 14.34
N SER A 559 23.43 -6.47 13.03
CA SER A 559 24.60 -5.98 12.30
C SER A 559 24.28 -4.78 11.41
N PHE A 560 25.26 -3.90 11.28
CA PHE A 560 25.23 -2.65 10.54
C PHE A 560 26.44 -2.64 9.61
N ASP A 561 26.22 -2.34 8.33
CA ASP A 561 27.33 -2.26 7.38
C ASP A 561 28.18 -1.02 7.72
N ASN A 562 29.50 -1.17 7.78
CA ASN A 562 30.43 -0.05 7.99
C ASN A 562 30.32 0.87 6.76
N ARG A 563 29.73 2.06 6.92
CA ARG A 563 29.59 3.06 5.85
C ARG A 563 30.66 4.14 5.96
#